data_AF-A0A7X7BSH5-F1
#
_entry.id   AF-A0A7X7BSH5-F1
#
_cell.length_a   1.000
_cell.length_b   1.000
_cell.length_c   1.000
_cell.angle_alpha   90.00
_cell.angle_beta   90.00
_cell.angle_gamma   90.00
#
_symmetry.space_group_name_H-M   'P 1'
#
loop_
_entity.id
_entity.type
_entity.pdbx_description
1 polymer ?
#
loop_
_entity_poly.entity_id
_entity_poly.type
_entity_poly.pdbx_seq_one_letter_code
_entity_poly.pdbx_strand_id
1 'polypeptide(L)'
;MSHDKKYPGVSVILKAKIKNTKTPVKIDLGFGDVVHPDKQELQIPTQLGDFVSPLVSSYPIETIIAEKVDAILDLMEFSSRMKDYYDLYPLSTFFEINQESLRTALVKTFANRDRNFDKEALRRVLAFDQNEEMQRKWNTYLRKTELPATELTTVLSTIDELIGPFWDSLYPDSPIAD
;
A
#
# COMPACT_ATOMS: atom_id res chain seq x y z
N MET A 1 -4.42 -10.05 20.18
CA MET A 1 -3.22 -9.58 20.90
C MET A 1 -2.36 -8.89 19.87
N SER A 2 -2.06 -7.61 20.03
CA SER A 2 -1.25 -6.86 19.05
C SER A 2 0.20 -7.35 19.14
N HIS A 3 0.73 -7.88 18.05
CA HIS A 3 2.16 -8.09 17.90
C HIS A 3 2.81 -6.70 17.81
N ASP A 4 3.37 -6.20 18.90
CA ASP A 4 4.19 -5.00 18.89
C ASP A 4 5.43 -5.26 18.03
N LYS A 5 5.64 -4.45 16.98
CA LYS A 5 6.87 -4.47 16.19
C LYS A 5 8.06 -4.40 17.16
N LYS A 6 9.05 -5.28 16.99
CA LYS A 6 10.28 -5.38 17.82
C LYS A 6 11.01 -4.04 18.00
N TYR A 7 10.79 -3.10 17.09
CA TYR A 7 11.24 -1.72 17.19
C TYR A 7 10.06 -0.78 16.88
N PRO A 8 9.62 0.07 17.83
CA PRO A 8 8.70 1.14 17.48
C PRO A 8 9.41 2.08 16.49
N GLY A 9 8.70 2.50 15.44
CA GLY A 9 9.23 3.44 14.46
C GLY A 9 9.67 4.75 15.11
N VAL A 10 10.61 5.45 14.47
CA VAL A 10 11.15 6.72 14.98
C VAL A 10 10.79 7.84 14.00
N SER A 11 10.18 8.91 14.50
CA SER A 11 9.95 10.12 13.70
C SER A 11 10.94 11.20 14.11
N VAL A 12 11.62 11.80 13.13
CA VAL A 12 12.50 12.96 13.33
C VAL A 12 11.98 14.16 12.53
N ILE A 13 12.11 15.36 13.08
CA ILE A 13 11.78 16.60 12.38
C ILE A 13 13.06 17.36 12.11
N LEU A 14 13.43 17.46 10.83
CA LEU A 14 14.53 18.29 10.37
C LEU A 14 14.02 19.72 10.12
N LYS A 15 14.83 20.72 10.46
CA LYS A 15 14.52 22.13 10.15
C LYS A 15 15.32 22.55 8.93
N ALA A 16 14.73 22.40 7.75
CA ALA A 16 15.33 22.89 6.50
C ALA A 16 15.31 24.42 6.46
N LYS A 17 16.37 25.03 5.95
CA LYS A 17 16.48 26.50 5.81
C LYS A 17 16.72 26.86 4.35
N ILE A 18 15.87 27.74 3.82
CA ILE A 18 16.04 28.36 2.51
C ILE A 18 16.05 29.87 2.74
N LYS A 19 17.23 30.50 2.65
CA LYS A 19 17.46 31.88 3.09
C LYS A 19 16.93 32.09 4.52
N ASN A 20 15.93 32.95 4.70
CA ASN A 20 15.33 33.28 6.00
C ASN A 20 14.13 32.37 6.35
N THR A 21 13.65 31.56 5.41
CA THR A 21 12.53 30.64 5.62
C THR A 21 13.01 29.36 6.31
N LYS A 22 12.28 28.92 7.33
CA LYS A 22 12.50 27.65 8.04
C LYS A 22 11.31 26.73 7.78
N THR A 23 11.56 25.61 7.11
CA THR A 23 10.54 24.63 6.77
C THR A 23 10.80 23.32 7.53
N PRO A 24 9.87 22.85 8.37
CA PRO A 24 10.01 21.55 9.00
C PRO A 24 9.84 20.44 7.95
N VAL A 25 10.72 19.45 7.99
CA VAL A 25 10.65 18.22 7.18
C VAL A 25 10.56 17.06 8.15
N LYS A 26 9.42 16.37 8.17
CA LYS A 26 9.23 15.16 8.98
C LYS A 26 9.78 13.96 8.22
N ILE A 27 10.59 13.15 8.88
CA ILE A 27 11.09 11.87 8.38
C ILE A 27 10.61 10.80 9.34
N ASP A 28 9.90 9.80 8.81
CA ASP A 28 9.43 8.65 9.54
C ASP A 28 10.33 7.45 9.20
N LEU A 29 10.93 6.84 10.22
CA LEU A 29 11.85 5.71 10.11
C LEU A 29 11.14 4.45 10.59
N GLY A 30 10.76 3.60 9.63
CA GLY A 30 10.26 2.25 9.89
C GLY A 30 11.41 1.26 10.03
N PHE A 31 11.22 0.24 10.87
CA PHE A 31 12.21 -0.82 11.08
C PHE A 31 11.56 -2.20 10.94
N GLY A 32 12.34 -3.16 10.45
CA GLY A 32 11.98 -4.58 10.42
C GLY A 32 11.04 -4.98 9.30
N ASP A 33 10.75 -4.12 8.33
CA ASP A 33 10.01 -4.51 7.12
C ASP A 33 10.96 -5.23 6.13
N VAL A 34 10.44 -6.23 5.42
CA VAL A 34 11.18 -6.99 4.40
C VAL A 34 10.93 -6.36 3.05
N VAL A 35 12.02 -6.12 2.31
CA VAL A 35 11.97 -5.52 0.97
C VAL A 35 12.22 -6.61 -0.07
N HIS A 36 11.30 -6.73 -1.03
CA HIS A 36 11.44 -7.61 -2.18
C HIS A 36 10.68 -7.06 -3.41
N PRO A 37 11.29 -7.00 -4.60
CA PRO A 37 12.69 -7.28 -4.93
C PRO A 37 13.67 -6.31 -4.23
N ASP A 38 14.96 -6.32 -4.58
CA ASP A 38 15.90 -5.36 -4.00
C ASP A 38 15.46 -3.91 -4.27
N LYS A 39 15.84 -3.01 -3.36
CA LYS A 39 15.54 -1.57 -3.47
C LYS A 39 16.00 -1.02 -4.83
N GLN A 40 15.23 -0.08 -5.36
CA GLN A 40 15.53 0.60 -6.62
C GLN A 40 16.09 2.01 -6.37
N GLU A 41 16.88 2.53 -7.30
CA GLU A 41 17.28 3.94 -7.27
C GLU A 41 16.31 4.78 -8.10
N LEU A 42 15.72 5.80 -7.49
CA LEU A 42 14.85 6.75 -8.14
C LEU A 42 15.57 8.09 -8.25
N GLN A 43 15.63 8.62 -9.48
CA GLN A 43 16.07 9.99 -9.71
C GLN A 43 14.89 10.94 -9.52
N ILE A 44 14.95 11.80 -8.51
CA ILE A 44 13.86 12.72 -8.20
C ILE A 44 14.07 14.04 -8.96
N PRO A 45 13.06 14.53 -9.70
CA PRO A 45 13.17 15.82 -10.39
C PRO A 45 13.31 16.98 -9.40
N THR A 46 14.18 17.93 -9.71
CA THR A 46 14.33 19.17 -8.94
C THR A 46 13.29 20.19 -9.38
N GLN A 47 12.78 20.97 -8.41
CA GLN A 47 11.87 22.08 -8.70
C GLN A 47 12.58 23.29 -9.35
N LEU A 48 13.90 23.38 -9.15
CA LEU A 48 14.76 24.43 -9.70
C LEU A 48 15.74 23.77 -10.66
N GLY A 49 15.71 24.18 -11.93
CA GLY A 49 16.46 23.53 -13.01
C GLY A 49 17.98 23.53 -12.86
N ASP A 50 18.53 24.42 -12.03
CA ASP A 50 19.98 24.52 -11.78
C ASP A 50 20.50 23.48 -10.78
N PHE A 51 19.62 22.68 -10.18
CA PHE A 51 19.99 21.69 -9.18
C PHE A 51 20.05 20.29 -9.79
N VAL A 52 21.11 19.55 -9.43
CA VAL A 52 21.28 18.14 -9.81
C VAL A 52 20.17 17.31 -9.18
N SER A 53 19.46 16.52 -10.00
CA SER A 53 18.45 15.57 -9.55
C SER A 53 19.05 14.53 -8.61
N PRO A 54 18.62 14.44 -7.34
CA PRO A 54 19.17 13.47 -6.40
C PRO A 54 18.74 12.05 -6.77
N LEU A 55 19.66 11.10 -6.58
CA LEU A 55 19.37 9.67 -6.60
C LEU A 55 18.99 9.22 -5.19
N VAL A 56 17.83 8.59 -5.05
CA VAL A 56 17.28 8.16 -3.77
C VAL A 56 16.96 6.68 -3.84
N SER A 57 17.37 5.92 -2.82
CA SER A 57 16.89 4.54 -2.65
C SER A 57 15.39 4.56 -2.36
N SER A 58 14.61 3.94 -3.23
CA SER A 58 13.17 3.76 -3.10
C SER A 58 12.83 2.29 -2.93
N TYR A 59 11.70 2.04 -2.27
CA TYR A 59 11.11 0.72 -2.24
C TYR A 59 10.67 0.33 -3.67
N PRO A 60 10.78 -0.95 -4.03
CA PRO A 60 10.18 -1.47 -5.26
C PRO A 60 8.65 -1.43 -5.12
N ILE A 61 7.95 -1.30 -6.25
CA ILE A 61 6.50 -1.14 -6.26
C ILE A 61 5.79 -2.35 -5.65
N GLU A 62 6.35 -3.55 -5.84
CA GLU A 62 5.84 -4.80 -5.31
C GLU A 62 5.82 -4.83 -3.78
N THR A 63 6.87 -4.29 -3.13
CA THR A 63 6.89 -4.18 -1.65
C THR A 63 5.85 -3.16 -1.18
N ILE A 64 5.71 -2.03 -1.86
CA ILE A 64 4.71 -1.01 -1.51
C ILE A 64 3.30 -1.59 -1.58
N ILE A 65 2.99 -2.31 -2.66
CA ILE A 65 1.70 -3.00 -2.82
C ILE A 65 1.52 -4.06 -1.74
N ALA A 66 2.52 -4.92 -1.50
CA ALA A 66 2.42 -5.97 -0.50
C ALA A 66 2.14 -5.44 0.91
N GLU A 67 2.78 -4.34 1.31
CA GLU A 67 2.52 -3.71 2.60
C GLU A 67 1.11 -3.10 2.71
N LYS A 68 0.59 -2.54 1.62
CA LYS A 68 -0.78 -2.00 1.57
C LYS A 68 -1.82 -3.10 1.62
N VAL A 69 -1.60 -4.18 0.88
CA VAL A 69 -2.45 -5.36 0.88
C VAL A 69 -2.50 -6.00 2.27
N ASP A 70 -1.35 -6.16 2.93
CA ASP A 70 -1.28 -6.61 4.33
C ASP A 70 -2.13 -5.72 5.26
N ALA A 71 -2.01 -4.39 5.12
CA ALA A 71 -2.75 -3.46 5.96
C ALA A 71 -4.27 -3.52 5.75
N ILE A 72 -4.76 -3.63 4.50
CA ILE A 72 -6.21 -3.71 4.25
C ILE A 72 -6.79 -5.05 4.70
N LEU A 73 -6.04 -6.15 4.56
CA LEU A 73 -6.46 -7.48 5.01
C LEU A 73 -6.38 -7.63 6.54
N ASP A 74 -5.46 -6.92 7.19
CA ASP A 74 -5.38 -6.92 8.66
C ASP A 74 -6.48 -6.06 9.30
N LEU A 75 -6.65 -4.84 8.81
CA LEU A 75 -7.54 -3.86 9.43
C LEU A 75 -9.00 -4.03 9.01
N MET A 76 -9.25 -4.55 7.81
CA MET A 76 -10.60 -4.82 7.28
C MET A 76 -11.54 -3.60 7.45
N GLU A 77 -12.76 -3.83 7.94
CA GLU A 77 -13.76 -2.79 8.21
C GLU A 77 -13.33 -1.78 9.28
N PHE A 78 -12.35 -2.11 10.12
CA PHE A 78 -11.82 -1.22 11.16
C PHE A 78 -10.80 -0.22 10.61
N SER A 79 -10.44 -0.31 9.33
CA SER A 79 -9.45 0.58 8.74
C SER A 79 -9.91 2.04 8.77
N SER A 80 -9.08 2.91 9.36
CA SER A 80 -9.12 4.35 9.17
C SER A 80 -8.26 4.81 7.99
N ARG A 81 -7.54 3.87 7.35
CA ARG A 81 -6.56 4.12 6.29
C ARG A 81 -7.17 3.89 4.91
N MET A 82 -8.23 4.63 4.58
CA MET A 82 -8.84 4.58 3.23
C MET A 82 -7.84 4.90 2.10
N LYS A 83 -6.76 5.62 2.44
CA LYS A 83 -5.62 5.84 1.55
C LYS A 83 -4.98 4.55 1.04
N ASP A 84 -4.90 3.49 1.85
CA ASP A 84 -4.26 2.25 1.40
C ASP A 84 -5.08 1.57 0.30
N TYR A 85 -6.41 1.62 0.38
CA TYR A 85 -7.29 1.22 -0.71
C TYR A 85 -7.09 2.11 -1.94
N TYR A 86 -7.16 3.43 -1.75
CA TYR A 86 -7.04 4.38 -2.86
C TYR A 86 -5.72 4.23 -3.60
N ASP A 87 -4.60 4.15 -2.89
CA ASP A 87 -3.27 4.10 -3.48
C ASP A 87 -3.07 2.81 -4.31
N LEU A 88 -3.75 1.71 -4.00
CA LEU A 88 -3.62 0.48 -4.80
C LEU A 88 -4.11 0.67 -6.24
N TYR A 89 -5.13 1.50 -6.47
CA TYR A 89 -5.68 1.77 -7.80
C TYR A 89 -4.69 2.44 -8.78
N PRO A 90 -4.09 3.62 -8.49
CA PRO A 90 -3.11 4.22 -9.37
C PRO A 90 -1.81 3.40 -9.42
N LEU A 91 -1.44 2.69 -8.34
CA LEU A 91 -0.23 1.86 -8.35
C LEU A 91 -0.36 0.70 -9.35
N SER A 92 -1.51 0.04 -9.42
CA SER A 92 -1.76 -1.02 -10.40
C SER A 92 -2.01 -0.50 -11.82
N THR A 93 -2.56 0.71 -11.96
CA THR A 93 -2.91 1.27 -13.27
C THR A 93 -1.69 1.88 -13.98
N PHE A 94 -0.78 2.53 -13.25
CA PHE A 94 0.28 3.34 -13.84
C PHE A 94 1.67 2.71 -13.79
N PHE A 95 1.86 1.65 -13.01
CA PHE A 95 3.15 0.98 -12.89
C PHE A 95 3.10 -0.41 -13.49
N GLU A 96 4.15 -0.77 -14.22
CA GLU A 96 4.37 -2.15 -14.61
C GLU A 96 4.77 -2.96 -13.37
N ILE A 97 4.03 -4.04 -13.11
CA ILE A 97 4.20 -4.86 -11.92
C ILE A 97 4.61 -6.26 -12.35
N ASN A 98 5.76 -6.72 -11.87
CA ASN A 98 6.15 -8.11 -12.07
C ASN A 98 5.37 -9.00 -11.10
N GLN A 99 4.49 -9.84 -11.65
CA GLN A 99 3.58 -10.68 -10.85
C GLN A 99 4.31 -11.70 -9.96
N GLU A 100 5.45 -12.24 -10.40
CA GLU A 100 6.24 -13.19 -9.60
C GLU A 100 6.93 -12.49 -8.42
N SER A 101 7.50 -11.32 -8.67
CA SER A 101 8.06 -10.45 -7.64
C SER A 101 6.99 -10.01 -6.63
N LEU A 102 5.79 -9.62 -7.11
CA LEU A 102 4.67 -9.23 -6.26
C LEU A 102 4.23 -10.39 -5.37
N ARG A 103 4.05 -11.59 -5.94
CA ARG A 103 3.74 -12.81 -5.18
C ARG A 103 4.76 -13.05 -4.08
N THR A 104 6.04 -12.95 -4.41
CA THR A 104 7.12 -13.17 -3.44
C THR A 104 7.14 -12.07 -2.36
N ALA A 105 6.86 -10.82 -2.73
CA ALA A 105 6.75 -9.71 -1.79
C ALA A 105 5.56 -9.89 -0.82
N LEU A 106 4.41 -10.36 -1.31
CA LEU A 106 3.24 -10.69 -0.48
C LEU A 106 3.58 -11.77 0.55
N VAL A 107 4.13 -12.91 0.11
CA VAL A 107 4.53 -14.01 1.02
C VAL A 107 5.50 -13.53 2.08
N LYS A 108 6.55 -12.80 1.67
CA LYS A 108 7.58 -12.30 2.61
C LYS A 108 7.00 -11.29 3.59
N THR A 109 6.15 -10.38 3.13
CA THR A 109 5.51 -9.36 3.98
C THR A 109 4.61 -10.01 5.02
N PHE A 110 3.72 -10.92 4.60
CA PHE A 110 2.81 -11.61 5.51
C PHE A 110 3.58 -12.46 6.52
N ALA A 111 4.57 -13.23 6.07
CA ALA A 111 5.40 -14.05 6.96
C ALA A 111 6.17 -13.19 7.97
N ASN A 112 6.75 -12.07 7.54
CA ASN A 112 7.47 -11.16 8.43
C ASN A 112 6.59 -10.51 9.50
N ARG A 113 5.29 -10.37 9.22
CA ARG A 113 4.31 -9.78 10.13
C ARG A 113 3.47 -10.84 10.87
N ASP A 114 3.87 -12.11 10.80
CA ASP A 114 3.17 -13.27 11.36
C ASP A 114 1.68 -13.32 10.95
N ARG A 115 1.39 -12.96 9.69
CA ARG A 115 0.04 -12.96 9.12
C ARG A 115 -0.17 -14.17 8.22
N ASN A 116 -1.38 -14.71 8.31
CA ASN A 116 -1.85 -15.75 7.40
C ASN A 116 -3.28 -15.39 6.96
N PHE A 117 -3.42 -15.02 5.68
CA PHE A 117 -4.69 -14.62 5.09
C PHE A 117 -5.18 -15.72 4.14
N ASP A 118 -6.40 -16.21 4.37
CA ASP A 118 -7.07 -17.12 3.46
C ASP A 118 -7.78 -16.35 2.32
N LYS A 119 -8.31 -17.09 1.35
CA LYS A 119 -9.07 -16.50 0.23
C LYS A 119 -10.33 -15.78 0.73
N GLU A 120 -10.87 -16.16 1.89
CA GLU A 120 -12.05 -15.55 2.47
C GLU A 120 -11.78 -14.14 3.02
N ALA A 121 -10.57 -13.88 3.53
CA ALA A 121 -10.12 -12.54 3.85
C ALA A 121 -10.23 -11.59 2.65
N LEU A 122 -9.75 -12.01 1.48
CA LEU A 122 -9.88 -11.23 0.25
C LEU A 122 -11.35 -11.04 -0.14
N ARG A 123 -12.17 -12.11 -0.14
CA ARG A 123 -13.60 -11.99 -0.48
C ARG A 123 -14.35 -10.98 0.40
N ARG A 124 -14.06 -10.96 1.71
CA ARG A 124 -14.66 -9.96 2.62
C ARG A 124 -14.29 -8.53 2.25
N VAL A 125 -13.03 -8.29 1.88
CA VAL A 125 -12.59 -6.98 1.41
C VAL A 125 -13.32 -6.57 0.14
N LEU A 126 -13.46 -7.49 -0.82
CA LEU A 126 -14.14 -7.21 -2.09
C LEU A 126 -15.64 -6.95 -1.92
N ALA A 127 -16.26 -7.47 -0.87
CA ALA A 127 -17.65 -7.21 -0.52
C ALA A 127 -17.89 -5.85 0.17
N PHE A 128 -16.85 -5.04 0.38
CA PHE A 128 -17.00 -3.74 1.06
C PHE A 128 -17.75 -2.67 0.26
N ASP A 129 -17.97 -2.87 -1.04
CA ASP A 129 -18.85 -1.96 -1.78
C ASP A 129 -20.32 -2.04 -1.31
N GLN A 130 -20.76 -3.17 -0.78
CA GLN A 130 -22.09 -3.36 -0.19
C GLN A 130 -22.15 -2.95 1.29
N ASN A 131 -21.01 -2.57 1.87
CA ASN A 131 -20.94 -2.15 3.26
C ASN A 131 -21.13 -0.62 3.37
N GLU A 132 -22.27 -0.20 3.94
CA GLU A 132 -22.62 1.22 4.10
C GLU A 132 -21.61 2.01 4.95
N GLU A 133 -20.94 1.39 5.92
CA GLU A 133 -19.91 2.05 6.71
C GLU A 133 -18.65 2.30 5.88
N MET A 134 -18.21 1.31 5.10
CA MET A 134 -17.05 1.44 4.23
C MET A 134 -17.26 2.46 3.12
N GLN A 135 -18.44 2.45 2.50
CA GLN A 135 -18.86 3.48 1.54
C GLN A 135 -18.81 4.89 2.16
N ARG A 136 -19.30 5.05 3.39
CA ARG A 136 -19.21 6.35 4.10
C ARG A 136 -17.78 6.77 4.40
N LYS A 137 -16.91 5.83 4.81
CA LYS A 137 -15.48 6.10 5.05
C LYS A 137 -14.78 6.52 3.76
N TRP A 138 -15.05 5.82 2.65
CA TRP A 138 -14.51 6.11 1.33
C TRP A 138 -14.89 7.51 0.83
N ASN A 139 -16.20 7.83 0.82
CA ASN A 139 -16.70 9.13 0.40
C ASN A 139 -16.15 10.27 1.28
N THR A 140 -16.02 10.03 2.58
CA THR A 140 -15.40 11.00 3.50
C THR A 140 -13.93 11.21 3.20
N TYR A 141 -13.20 10.15 2.86
CA TYR A 141 -11.79 10.22 2.47
C TYR A 141 -11.61 11.04 1.20
N LEU A 142 -12.31 10.70 0.10
CA LEU A 142 -12.21 11.41 -1.17
C LEU A 142 -12.51 12.91 -1.03
N ARG A 143 -13.56 13.26 -0.29
CA ARG A 143 -13.92 14.67 -0.02
C ARG A 143 -12.82 15.43 0.71
N LYS A 144 -12.10 14.78 1.63
CA LYS A 144 -11.04 15.42 2.43
C LYS A 144 -9.73 15.58 1.68
N THR A 145 -9.45 14.69 0.72
CA THR A 145 -8.16 14.67 0.01
C THR A 145 -8.18 15.42 -1.31
N GLU A 146 -9.35 15.85 -1.80
CA GLU A 146 -9.52 16.52 -3.10
C GLU A 146 -8.91 15.70 -4.27
N LEU A 147 -8.86 14.37 -4.09
CA LEU A 147 -8.33 13.45 -5.09
C LEU A 147 -9.38 13.22 -6.19
N PRO A 148 -8.95 12.80 -7.39
CA PRO A 148 -9.88 12.38 -8.44
C PRO A 148 -10.91 11.38 -7.90
N ALA A 149 -12.19 11.68 -8.17
CA ALA A 149 -13.29 10.81 -7.75
C ALA A 149 -13.14 9.44 -8.43
N THR A 150 -13.26 8.38 -7.63
CA THR A 150 -13.23 6.99 -8.08
C THR A 150 -14.16 6.19 -7.19
N GLU A 151 -14.99 5.34 -7.78
CA GLU A 151 -15.93 4.52 -7.01
C GLU A 151 -15.17 3.46 -6.21
N LEU A 152 -15.64 3.17 -4.99
CA LEU A 152 -15.02 2.14 -4.15
C LEU A 152 -15.01 0.78 -4.87
N THR A 153 -16.10 0.45 -5.56
CA THR A 153 -16.21 -0.77 -6.37
C THR A 153 -15.09 -0.87 -7.40
N THR A 154 -14.76 0.22 -8.10
CA THR A 154 -13.65 0.23 -9.08
C THR A 154 -12.33 -0.10 -8.42
N VAL A 155 -12.04 0.51 -7.26
CA VAL A 155 -10.81 0.24 -6.51
C VAL A 155 -10.76 -1.21 -6.05
N LEU A 156 -11.88 -1.76 -5.56
CA LEU A 156 -11.95 -3.15 -5.12
C LEU A 156 -11.76 -4.13 -6.30
N SER A 157 -12.38 -3.88 -7.45
CA SER A 157 -12.14 -4.68 -8.67
C SER A 157 -10.68 -4.66 -9.09
N THR A 158 -10.03 -3.49 -9.04
CA THR A 158 -8.60 -3.39 -9.33
C THR A 158 -7.73 -4.13 -8.33
N ILE A 159 -8.11 -4.16 -7.05
CA ILE A 159 -7.44 -4.99 -6.05
C ILE A 159 -7.60 -6.47 -6.43
N ASP A 160 -8.80 -6.93 -6.76
CA ASP A 160 -9.04 -8.32 -7.16
C ASP A 160 -8.21 -8.73 -8.39
N GLU A 161 -8.16 -7.89 -9.43
CA GLU A 161 -7.32 -8.15 -10.60
C GLU A 161 -5.83 -8.22 -10.26
N LEU A 162 -5.38 -7.36 -9.33
CA LEU A 162 -3.97 -7.27 -8.94
C LEU A 162 -3.51 -8.46 -8.10
N ILE A 163 -4.33 -8.93 -7.16
CA ILE A 163 -3.92 -9.93 -6.16
C ILE A 163 -4.77 -11.20 -6.14
N GLY A 164 -5.92 -11.26 -6.82
CA GLY A 164 -6.72 -12.49 -6.97
C GLY A 164 -5.91 -13.69 -7.47
N PRO A 165 -5.07 -13.56 -8.52
CA PRO A 165 -4.23 -14.65 -9.02
C PRO A 165 -3.27 -15.24 -7.98
N PHE A 166 -2.88 -14.46 -6.96
CA PHE A 166 -2.06 -14.94 -5.85
C PHE A 166 -2.77 -16.02 -5.04
N TRP A 167 -4.04 -15.83 -4.69
CA TRP A 167 -4.81 -16.85 -3.94
C TRP A 167 -5.24 -18.00 -4.84
N ASP A 168 -5.57 -17.75 -6.11
CA ASP A 168 -5.93 -18.83 -7.05
C ASP A 168 -4.80 -19.83 -7.24
N SER A 169 -3.56 -19.34 -7.30
CA SER A 169 -2.37 -20.19 -7.40
C SER A 169 -1.97 -20.89 -6.09
N LEU A 170 -2.48 -20.44 -4.94
CA LEU A 170 -2.30 -21.15 -3.66
C LEU A 170 -3.40 -22.21 -3.42
N TYR A 171 -4.57 -22.02 -4.02
CA TYR A 171 -5.74 -22.89 -3.86
C TYR A 171 -6.37 -23.25 -5.23
N PRO A 172 -5.67 -24.01 -6.08
CA PRO A 172 -6.11 -24.30 -7.46
C PRO A 172 -7.45 -25.06 -7.56
N ASP A 173 -7.90 -25.69 -6.48
CA ASP A 173 -9.11 -26.55 -6.46
C ASP A 173 -10.33 -25.92 -5.74
N SER A 174 -10.37 -24.60 -5.53
CA SER A 174 -11.62 -23.97 -5.10
C SER A 174 -12.62 -23.98 -6.27
N PRO A 175 -13.83 -24.57 -6.12
CA PRO A 175 -14.80 -24.59 -7.20
C PRO A 175 -15.07 -23.16 -7.64
N ILE A 176 -14.92 -22.93 -8.94
CA ILE A 176 -15.42 -21.72 -9.61
C ILE A 176 -16.89 -21.66 -9.24
N ALA A 177 -17.28 -20.66 -8.45
CA ALA A 177 -18.68 -20.43 -8.18
C ALA A 177 -19.31 -19.94 -9.50
N ASP A 178 -20.29 -20.70 -9.98
CA ASP A 178 -21.19 -20.35 -11.08
C ASP A 178 -21.95 -19.04 -10.81
#